data_AF-A0A949HT52-F1
#
_entry.id   AF-A0A949HT52-F1
#
_cell.length_a   1.000
_cell.length_b   1.000
_cell.length_c   1.000
_cell.angle_alpha   90.00
_cell.angle_beta   90.00
_cell.angle_gamma   90.00
#
_symmetry.space_group_name_H-M   'P 1'
#
loop_
_entity.id
_entity.type
_entity.pdbx_description
1 polymer ?
#
loop_
_entity_poly.entity_id
_entity_poly.type
_entity_poly.pdbx_seq_one_letter_code
_entity_poly.pdbx_strand_id
1 'polypeptide(L)'
;MATAPLQDGLFPRSSENSTPIENAIWTVLKYAGSLKITCAMFFLGVVILFVGTLAQDEDTIVDVKKDYFNSWLAYVPLDVFKPQTIWPHTQENAWPGGFVMPGGALIGLILLINLVAAKMTRFHMTANGSRFVAGMALTIIGFALVALIVFGAHVGEGLQGEPPFTYDQIWMGCLLSLWGSAIGFGAWRFANPPKQTILRHTILAIFIALLSVAALVALSGDKYRIPDPGLRIVWQLSKSLIVSMVMLAGLILLFGARGGNVLIHLGIGLLMLGQFVFGDRQREERISLYEGERTSVAVQTDIVELAVIDTSPADKNRVVAFDDPLILSALRNKKPLSDEALPFEIRIEKWMSNSDMVTRRENAQAAKDAEGALGLPPEVALVEAGKSGGA
;
A
#
# COMPACT_ATOMS: atom_id res chain seq x y z
N MET A 1 2.21 32.30 11.82
CA MET A 1 3.43 31.57 12.22
C MET A 1 4.60 32.18 11.47
N ALA A 2 5.55 32.78 12.17
CA ALA A 2 6.59 33.65 11.62
C ALA A 2 7.41 32.94 10.52
N THR A 3 7.50 33.56 9.35
CA THR A 3 8.43 33.18 8.27
C THR A 3 9.85 33.46 8.76
N ALA A 4 10.49 32.46 9.36
CA ALA A 4 11.92 32.50 9.60
C ALA A 4 12.65 32.71 8.26
N PRO A 5 13.68 33.57 8.20
CA PRO A 5 14.44 33.75 6.98
C PRO A 5 15.05 32.42 6.56
N LEU A 6 14.94 32.10 5.27
CA LEU A 6 15.55 30.92 4.64
C LEU A 6 17.07 30.99 4.84
N GLN A 7 17.59 30.34 5.88
CA GLN A 7 19.03 30.15 6.07
C GLN A 7 19.53 29.00 5.18
N ASP A 8 20.79 29.13 4.74
CA ASP A 8 21.31 28.73 3.43
C ASP A 8 21.50 27.25 3.12
N GLY A 9 20.98 26.86 1.93
CA GLY A 9 21.23 25.69 1.04
C GLY A 9 22.36 24.69 1.35
N LEU A 10 22.16 23.40 1.04
CA LEU A 10 23.18 22.32 1.23
C LEU A 10 24.43 22.59 0.37
N PHE A 11 24.32 23.55 -0.55
CA PHE A 11 25.38 24.14 -1.35
C PHE A 11 25.23 25.66 -1.30
N PRO A 12 26.35 26.43 -1.30
CA PRO A 12 26.32 27.88 -1.21
C PRO A 12 25.53 28.49 -2.38
N ARG A 13 24.97 29.69 -2.17
CA ARG A 13 24.54 30.59 -3.27
C ARG A 13 25.56 30.51 -4.40
N SER A 14 25.05 30.41 -5.63
CA SER A 14 25.68 30.90 -6.85
C SER A 14 27.04 31.50 -6.56
N SER A 15 28.10 30.69 -6.60
CA SER A 15 29.42 31.27 -6.76
C SER A 15 29.31 32.16 -8.01
N GLU A 16 30.10 33.22 -8.11
CA GLU A 16 30.17 34.04 -9.33
C GLU A 16 30.44 33.19 -10.60
N ASN A 17 30.74 31.89 -10.43
CA ASN A 17 30.98 30.87 -11.45
C ASN A 17 29.82 29.89 -11.71
N SER A 18 28.63 30.03 -11.10
CA SER A 18 27.50 29.12 -11.37
C SER A 18 26.95 29.32 -12.78
N THR A 19 26.79 28.21 -13.52
CA THR A 19 26.28 28.29 -14.89
C THR A 19 24.81 28.71 -14.90
N PRO A 20 24.32 29.39 -15.97
CA PRO A 20 22.89 29.75 -16.08
C PRO A 20 21.94 28.56 -15.89
N ILE A 21 22.38 27.36 -16.27
CA ILE A 21 21.64 26.10 -16.15
C ILE A 21 21.50 25.68 -14.68
N GLU A 22 22.56 25.77 -13.88
CA GLU A 22 22.52 25.46 -12.44
C GLU A 22 21.54 26.37 -11.69
N ASN A 23 21.56 27.66 -12.02
CA ASN A 23 20.65 28.64 -11.42
C ASN A 23 19.18 28.36 -11.80
N ALA A 24 18.94 27.94 -13.04
CA ALA A 24 17.60 27.52 -13.49
C ALA A 24 17.13 26.27 -12.74
N ILE A 25 17.98 25.23 -12.63
CA ILE A 25 17.67 23.99 -11.89
C ILE A 25 17.34 24.29 -10.43
N TRP A 26 18.15 25.12 -9.78
CA TRP A 26 17.91 25.50 -8.38
C TRP A 26 16.61 26.26 -8.18
N THR A 27 16.27 27.12 -9.12
CA THR A 27 15.01 27.86 -9.11
C THR A 27 13.83 26.90 -9.21
N VAL A 28 13.88 25.96 -10.16
CA VAL A 28 12.86 24.92 -10.33
C VAL A 28 12.71 24.07 -9.06
N LEU A 29 13.81 23.60 -8.46
CA LEU A 29 13.77 22.81 -7.22
C LEU A 29 13.14 23.57 -6.05
N LYS A 30 13.41 24.88 -5.93
CA LYS A 30 12.78 25.71 -4.88
C LYS A 30 11.27 25.81 -5.06
N TYR A 31 10.81 25.99 -6.29
CA TYR A 31 9.37 26.01 -6.59
C TYR A 31 8.73 24.63 -6.38
N ALA A 32 9.38 23.57 -6.85
CA ALA A 32 8.92 22.19 -6.67
C ALA A 32 8.80 21.80 -5.19
N GLY A 33 9.71 22.26 -4.33
CA GLY A 33 9.70 22.06 -2.88
C GLY A 33 8.80 23.02 -2.08
N SER A 34 7.82 23.66 -2.72
CA SER A 34 6.90 24.61 -2.08
C SER A 34 5.90 23.93 -1.15
N LEU A 35 5.65 24.53 0.03
CA LEU A 35 4.62 24.04 0.96
C LEU A 35 3.21 24.13 0.37
N LYS A 36 2.96 25.10 -0.52
CA LYS A 36 1.65 25.28 -1.18
C LYS A 36 1.30 24.07 -2.04
N ILE A 37 2.31 23.51 -2.75
CA ILE A 37 2.14 22.30 -3.54
C ILE A 37 1.79 21.13 -2.62
N THR A 38 2.54 20.97 -1.52
CA THR A 38 2.27 19.93 -0.52
C THR A 38 0.83 20.01 -0.01
N CYS A 39 0.37 21.18 0.43
CA CYS A 39 -0.99 21.36 0.93
C CYS A 39 -2.07 21.10 -0.14
N ALA A 40 -1.87 21.60 -1.36
CA ALA A 40 -2.82 21.39 -2.46
C ALA A 40 -2.91 19.90 -2.84
N MET A 41 -1.79 19.21 -2.95
CA MET A 41 -1.76 17.79 -3.28
C MET A 41 -2.30 16.91 -2.14
N PHE A 42 -2.04 17.25 -0.88
CA PHE A 42 -2.68 16.55 0.24
C PHE A 42 -4.19 16.75 0.24
N PHE A 43 -4.68 17.96 -0.03
CA PHE A 43 -6.12 18.20 -0.15
C PHE A 43 -6.73 17.37 -1.28
N LEU A 44 -6.13 17.37 -2.47
CA LEU A 44 -6.57 16.51 -3.58
C LEU A 44 -6.49 15.03 -3.23
N GLY A 45 -5.46 14.62 -2.48
CA GLY A 45 -5.30 13.26 -1.96
C GLY A 45 -6.43 12.85 -1.02
N VAL A 46 -6.89 13.75 -0.15
CA VAL A 46 -8.06 13.53 0.71
C VAL A 46 -9.35 13.46 -0.12
N VAL A 47 -9.50 14.34 -1.10
CA VAL A 47 -10.68 14.34 -1.99
C VAL A 47 -10.76 13.06 -2.80
N ILE A 48 -9.67 12.61 -3.42
CA ILE A 48 -9.68 11.37 -4.21
C ILE A 48 -9.88 10.14 -3.32
N LEU A 49 -9.33 10.15 -2.09
CA LEU A 49 -9.59 9.08 -1.12
C LEU A 49 -11.09 9.01 -0.79
N PHE A 50 -11.71 10.16 -0.52
CA PHE A 50 -13.15 10.26 -0.26
C PHE A 50 -13.98 9.77 -1.45
N VAL A 51 -13.68 10.25 -2.66
CA VAL A 51 -14.39 9.82 -3.88
C VAL A 51 -14.19 8.32 -4.12
N GLY A 52 -12.98 7.80 -3.97
CA GLY A 52 -12.70 6.38 -4.12
C GLY A 52 -13.43 5.52 -3.08
N THR A 53 -13.63 6.01 -1.85
CA THR A 53 -14.46 5.30 -0.87
C THR A 53 -15.95 5.33 -1.20
N LEU A 54 -16.44 6.39 -1.85
CA LEU A 54 -17.81 6.42 -2.34
C LEU A 54 -18.00 5.49 -3.55
N ALA A 55 -17.03 5.43 -4.46
CA ALA A 55 -17.09 4.58 -5.64
C ALA A 55 -17.14 3.07 -5.28
N GLN A 56 -16.62 2.68 -4.11
CA GLN A 56 -16.68 1.29 -3.61
C GLN A 56 -18.10 0.78 -3.30
N ASP A 57 -19.12 1.63 -3.38
CA ASP A 57 -20.52 1.21 -3.31
C ASP A 57 -20.87 0.29 -4.50
N GLU A 58 -20.37 0.61 -5.71
CA GLU A 58 -20.59 -0.20 -6.92
C GLU A 58 -19.35 -0.96 -7.38
N ASP A 59 -18.18 -0.33 -7.25
CA ASP A 59 -16.93 -0.84 -7.80
C ASP A 59 -16.17 -1.71 -6.80
N THR A 60 -15.45 -2.70 -7.31
CA THR A 60 -14.54 -3.48 -6.46
C THR A 60 -13.35 -2.64 -6.03
N ILE A 61 -12.66 -3.05 -4.97
CA ILE A 61 -11.42 -2.39 -4.51
C ILE A 61 -10.38 -2.34 -5.65
N VAL A 62 -10.32 -3.38 -6.49
CA VAL A 62 -9.41 -3.48 -7.62
C VAL A 62 -9.73 -2.43 -8.69
N ASP A 63 -11.01 -2.28 -9.02
CA ASP A 63 -11.48 -1.25 -9.97
C ASP A 63 -11.18 0.15 -9.44
N VAL A 64 -11.52 0.43 -8.18
CA VAL A 64 -11.27 1.73 -7.57
C VAL A 64 -9.78 2.05 -7.51
N LYS A 65 -8.94 1.06 -7.20
CA LYS A 65 -7.48 1.21 -7.26
C LYS A 65 -7.02 1.58 -8.66
N LYS A 66 -7.54 0.92 -9.69
CA LYS A 66 -7.17 1.17 -11.09
C LYS A 66 -7.62 2.55 -11.57
N ASP A 67 -8.88 2.89 -11.35
CA ASP A 67 -9.52 4.05 -11.99
C ASP A 67 -9.24 5.37 -11.25
N TYR A 68 -9.04 5.30 -9.92
CA TYR A 68 -8.76 6.49 -9.11
C TYR A 68 -7.31 6.57 -8.62
N PHE A 69 -6.77 5.50 -8.03
CA PHE A 69 -5.49 5.60 -7.30
C PHE A 69 -4.25 5.36 -8.18
N ASN A 70 -4.33 4.47 -9.16
CA ASN A 70 -3.25 4.14 -10.10
C ASN A 70 -3.33 4.96 -11.40
N SER A 71 -4.40 5.73 -11.59
CA SER A 71 -4.58 6.59 -12.76
C SER A 71 -3.83 7.91 -12.62
N TRP A 72 -3.42 8.47 -13.76
CA TRP A 72 -2.86 9.83 -13.83
C TRP A 72 -3.96 10.90 -13.74
N LEU A 73 -5.10 10.61 -14.37
CA LEU A 73 -6.30 11.43 -14.35
C LEU A 73 -7.46 10.49 -14.02
N ALA A 74 -8.19 10.80 -12.96
CA ALA A 74 -9.36 10.06 -12.54
C ALA A 74 -10.61 10.76 -13.08
N TYR A 75 -11.46 10.01 -13.78
CA TYR A 75 -12.80 10.46 -14.12
C TYR A 75 -13.75 10.11 -13.00
N VAL A 76 -14.44 11.11 -12.45
CA VAL A 76 -15.39 10.95 -11.35
C VAL A 76 -16.81 11.13 -11.91
N PRO A 77 -17.59 10.06 -12.06
CA PRO A 77 -19.00 10.19 -12.40
C PRO A 77 -19.75 10.90 -11.27
N LEU A 78 -20.68 11.80 -11.61
CA LEU A 78 -21.46 12.53 -10.60
C LEU A 78 -22.35 11.59 -9.78
N ASP A 79 -22.70 10.44 -10.35
CA ASP A 79 -23.53 9.43 -9.71
C ASP A 79 -22.89 8.88 -8.42
N VAL A 80 -21.55 8.87 -8.30
CA VAL A 80 -20.84 8.40 -7.09
C VAL A 80 -21.22 9.16 -5.81
N PHE A 81 -21.75 10.39 -5.93
CA PHE A 81 -22.18 11.17 -4.76
C PHE A 81 -23.59 10.87 -4.28
N LYS A 82 -24.32 10.01 -4.98
CA LYS A 82 -25.68 9.60 -4.66
C LYS A 82 -25.61 8.25 -3.94
N PRO A 83 -26.03 8.12 -2.67
CA PRO A 83 -25.90 6.86 -1.95
C PRO A 83 -26.83 5.77 -2.52
N GLN A 84 -26.30 4.57 -2.87
CA GLN A 84 -27.13 3.47 -3.39
C GLN A 84 -28.26 3.08 -2.44
N THR A 85 -27.98 3.10 -1.13
CA THR A 85 -28.93 2.72 -0.07
C THR A 85 -30.22 3.53 -0.09
N ILE A 86 -30.19 4.77 -0.58
CA ILE A 86 -31.36 5.64 -0.66
C ILE A 86 -31.89 5.69 -2.09
N TRP A 87 -30.99 5.73 -3.08
CA TRP A 87 -31.36 5.78 -4.48
C TRP A 87 -30.51 4.83 -5.32
N PRO A 88 -31.04 3.64 -5.65
CA PRO A 88 -30.34 2.68 -6.49
C PRO A 88 -29.87 3.32 -7.81
N HIS A 89 -28.63 3.01 -8.18
CA HIS A 89 -28.00 3.42 -9.45
C HIS A 89 -28.48 2.55 -10.62
N THR A 90 -29.79 2.36 -10.75
CA THR A 90 -30.34 1.76 -11.96
C THR A 90 -30.10 2.71 -13.15
N GLN A 91 -29.95 2.18 -14.37
CA GLN A 91 -29.71 3.01 -15.58
C GLN A 91 -30.73 4.16 -15.74
N GLU A 92 -31.95 3.98 -15.23
CA GLU A 92 -33.01 4.99 -15.26
C GLU A 92 -32.82 6.14 -14.25
N ASN A 93 -32.05 5.92 -13.18
CA ASN A 93 -31.85 6.86 -12.07
C ASN A 93 -30.40 7.36 -11.93
N ALA A 94 -29.51 7.01 -12.86
CA ALA A 94 -28.12 7.43 -12.85
C ALA A 94 -27.99 8.92 -13.20
N TRP A 95 -27.21 9.67 -12.43
CA TRP A 95 -26.90 11.06 -12.74
C TRP A 95 -25.92 11.15 -13.91
N PRO A 96 -26.29 11.81 -15.02
CA PRO A 96 -25.42 11.91 -16.18
C PRO A 96 -24.24 12.85 -15.91
N GLY A 97 -23.09 12.50 -16.49
CA GLY A 97 -21.90 13.33 -16.49
C GLY A 97 -20.92 13.03 -15.35
N GLY A 98 -19.88 13.84 -15.29
CA GLY A 98 -18.74 13.64 -14.42
C GLY A 98 -17.69 14.72 -14.64
N PHE A 99 -16.67 14.72 -13.81
CA PHE A 99 -15.52 15.61 -13.95
C PHE A 99 -14.21 14.84 -13.86
N VAL A 100 -13.16 15.40 -14.45
CA VAL A 100 -11.81 14.83 -14.36
C VAL A 100 -11.05 15.56 -13.26
N MET A 101 -10.38 14.79 -12.41
CA MET A 101 -9.45 15.32 -11.41
C MET A 101 -8.08 14.61 -11.51
N PRO A 102 -7.02 15.19 -10.92
CA PRO A 102 -5.75 14.47 -10.79
C PRO A 102 -5.94 13.13 -10.10
N GLY A 103 -5.48 12.06 -10.74
CA GLY A 103 -5.51 10.71 -10.18
C GLY A 103 -4.43 10.50 -9.11
N GLY A 104 -4.52 9.40 -8.37
CA GLY A 104 -3.63 9.11 -7.25
C GLY A 104 -2.17 8.98 -7.66
N ALA A 105 -1.88 8.46 -8.85
CA ALA A 105 -0.52 8.34 -9.36
C ALA A 105 0.11 9.72 -9.63
N LEU A 106 -0.67 10.65 -10.19
CA LEU A 106 -0.22 12.02 -10.45
C LEU A 106 0.00 12.78 -9.14
N ILE A 107 -0.96 12.72 -8.21
CA ILE A 107 -0.86 13.35 -6.89
C ILE A 107 0.35 12.80 -6.14
N GLY A 108 0.52 11.48 -6.12
CA GLY A 108 1.63 10.78 -5.48
C GLY A 108 2.98 11.17 -6.08
N LEU A 109 3.10 11.23 -7.41
CA LEU A 109 4.33 11.65 -8.09
C LEU A 109 4.70 13.10 -7.76
N ILE A 110 3.72 14.02 -7.79
CA ILE A 110 3.97 15.43 -7.46
C ILE A 110 4.41 15.56 -6.00
N LEU A 111 3.78 14.83 -5.07
CA LEU A 111 4.19 14.79 -3.67
C LEU A 111 5.60 14.20 -3.49
N LEU A 112 5.97 13.17 -4.25
CA LEU A 112 7.31 12.58 -4.22
C LEU A 112 8.37 13.58 -4.70
N ILE A 113 8.12 14.26 -5.84
CA ILE A 113 9.00 15.30 -6.36
C ILE A 113 9.11 16.45 -5.35
N ASN A 114 7.98 16.89 -4.78
CA ASN A 114 7.93 17.94 -3.77
C ASN A 114 8.75 17.58 -2.52
N LEU A 115 8.60 16.35 -2.03
CA LEU A 115 9.32 15.81 -0.88
C LEU A 115 10.83 15.86 -1.12
N VAL A 116 11.30 15.31 -2.25
CA VAL A 116 12.72 15.30 -2.62
C VAL A 116 13.26 16.72 -2.77
N ALA A 117 12.57 17.58 -3.53
CA ALA A 117 12.98 18.95 -3.77
C ALA A 117 13.02 19.78 -2.47
N ALA A 118 12.06 19.61 -1.57
CA ALA A 118 12.05 20.25 -0.26
C ALA A 118 13.22 19.80 0.62
N LYS A 119 13.61 18.52 0.54
CA LYS A 119 14.78 18.02 1.29
C LYS A 119 16.11 18.50 0.74
N MET A 120 16.26 18.55 -0.58
CA MET A 120 17.48 19.08 -1.21
C MET A 120 17.67 20.58 -0.95
N THR A 121 16.59 21.36 -0.94
CA THR A 121 16.67 22.83 -0.85
C THR A 121 16.74 23.36 0.58
N ARG A 122 16.10 22.71 1.56
CA ARG A 122 15.95 23.24 2.93
C ARG A 122 16.85 22.61 3.99
N PHE A 123 17.48 21.47 3.70
CA PHE A 123 18.33 20.79 4.67
C PHE A 123 19.78 21.01 4.31
N HIS A 124 20.61 21.22 5.32
CA HIS A 124 22.03 21.55 5.15
C HIS A 124 22.87 20.51 5.85
N MET A 125 23.84 19.99 5.10
CA MET A 125 24.86 19.10 5.62
C MET A 125 25.63 19.89 6.67
N THR A 126 25.59 19.41 7.91
CA THR A 126 26.24 20.07 9.04
C THR A 126 27.61 19.43 9.31
N ALA A 127 27.84 18.22 8.79
CA ALA A 127 29.07 17.48 8.95
C ALA A 127 30.17 17.92 7.97
N ASN A 128 31.40 18.03 8.48
CA ASN A 128 32.62 18.23 7.71
C ASN A 128 33.68 17.22 8.16
N GLY A 129 34.66 16.92 7.30
CA GLY A 129 35.81 16.08 7.62
C GLY A 129 35.45 14.65 8.05
N SER A 130 36.04 14.17 9.14
CA SER A 130 35.86 12.79 9.63
C SER A 130 34.41 12.45 10.02
N ARG A 131 33.66 13.43 10.54
CA ARG A 131 32.23 13.26 10.89
C ARG A 131 31.36 13.00 9.66
N PHE A 132 31.69 13.63 8.53
CA PHE A 132 30.99 13.41 7.26
C PHE A 132 31.22 11.99 6.76
N VAL A 133 32.48 11.54 6.74
CA VAL A 133 32.85 10.18 6.31
C VAL A 133 32.19 9.12 7.19
N ALA A 134 32.25 9.29 8.52
CA ALA A 134 31.60 8.38 9.46
C ALA A 134 30.07 8.35 9.27
N GLY A 135 29.44 9.52 9.12
CA GLY A 135 28.00 9.62 8.88
C GLY A 135 27.57 8.97 7.56
N MET A 136 28.34 9.17 6.49
CA MET A 136 28.11 8.55 5.19
C MET A 136 28.26 7.03 5.26
N ALA A 137 29.33 6.53 5.86
CA ALA A 137 29.57 5.11 6.04
C ALA A 137 28.41 4.44 6.81
N LEU A 138 27.98 5.03 7.93
CA LEU A 138 26.88 4.50 8.73
C LEU A 138 25.54 4.52 7.97
N THR A 139 25.31 5.56 7.16
CA THR A 139 24.10 5.67 6.31
C THR A 139 24.10 4.60 5.22
N ILE A 140 25.24 4.36 4.57
CA ILE A 140 25.41 3.28 3.57
C ILE A 140 25.20 1.91 4.20
N ILE A 141 25.77 1.67 5.40
CA ILE A 141 25.52 0.45 6.17
C ILE A 141 24.02 0.31 6.46
N GLY A 142 23.34 1.39 6.86
CA GLY A 142 21.90 1.41 7.05
C GLY A 142 21.14 0.95 5.81
N PHE A 143 21.46 1.49 4.63
CA PHE A 143 20.82 1.07 3.37
C PHE A 143 21.16 -0.37 2.98
N ALA A 144 22.39 -0.83 3.22
CA ALA A 144 22.78 -2.21 2.99
C ALA A 144 21.98 -3.17 3.90
N LEU A 145 21.73 -2.79 5.16
CA LEU A 145 20.88 -3.56 6.07
C LEU A 145 19.42 -3.56 5.62
N VAL A 146 18.88 -2.44 5.13
CA VAL A 146 17.54 -2.40 4.51
C VAL A 146 17.46 -3.41 3.37
N ALA A 147 18.42 -3.34 2.43
CA ALA A 147 18.47 -4.26 1.29
C ALA A 147 18.56 -5.72 1.75
N LEU A 148 19.45 -6.03 2.71
CA LEU A 148 19.60 -7.37 3.25
C LEU A 148 18.30 -7.91 3.86
N ILE A 149 17.54 -7.08 4.60
CA ILE A 149 16.25 -7.49 5.16
C ILE A 149 15.22 -7.73 4.06
N VAL A 150 15.13 -6.82 3.07
CA VAL A 150 14.16 -6.92 1.97
C VAL A 150 14.44 -8.14 1.09
N PHE A 151 15.69 -8.33 0.66
CA PHE A 151 16.06 -9.49 -0.16
C PHE A 151 16.04 -10.79 0.65
N GLY A 152 16.49 -10.77 1.91
CA GLY A 152 16.44 -11.92 2.79
C GLY A 152 15.01 -12.39 3.10
N ALA A 153 14.02 -11.49 3.06
CA ALA A 153 12.62 -11.86 3.22
C ALA A 153 12.08 -12.76 2.09
N HIS A 154 12.71 -12.75 0.91
CA HIS A 154 12.28 -13.51 -0.28
C HIS A 154 12.97 -14.88 -0.41
N VAL A 155 13.85 -15.26 0.52
CA VAL A 155 14.64 -16.51 0.44
C VAL A 155 13.91 -17.71 1.05
N GLY A 156 12.82 -17.51 1.79
CA GLY A 156 12.00 -18.59 2.38
C GLY A 156 10.65 -18.76 1.67
N GLU A 157 10.12 -19.99 1.64
CA GLU A 157 8.75 -20.25 1.16
C GLU A 157 7.72 -19.67 2.14
N GLY A 158 6.90 -18.73 1.68
CA GLY A 158 5.76 -18.14 2.42
C GLY A 158 5.94 -16.70 2.92
N LEU A 159 4.91 -16.18 3.60
CA LEU A 159 4.88 -14.86 4.25
C LEU A 159 5.93 -14.78 5.38
N GLN A 160 7.18 -14.52 5.00
CA GLN A 160 8.38 -14.37 5.84
C GLN A 160 8.61 -15.55 6.79
N GLY A 161 9.59 -16.40 6.45
CA GLY A 161 9.93 -17.61 7.19
C GLY A 161 10.17 -17.43 8.70
N GLU A 162 10.20 -18.55 9.43
CA GLU A 162 10.37 -18.53 10.89
C GLU A 162 11.65 -17.78 11.30
N PRO A 163 11.62 -17.00 12.39
CA PRO A 163 12.80 -16.31 12.87
C PRO A 163 13.94 -17.31 13.16
N PRO A 164 15.21 -16.89 13.02
CA PRO A 164 16.35 -17.72 13.40
C PRO A 164 16.45 -17.98 14.91
N PHE A 165 15.58 -17.35 15.70
CA PHE A 165 15.48 -17.48 17.15
C PHE A 165 14.13 -18.11 17.51
N THR A 166 14.09 -18.87 18.60
CA THR A 166 12.82 -19.42 19.09
C THR A 166 11.90 -18.29 19.58
N TYR A 167 10.58 -18.51 19.55
CA TYR A 167 9.62 -17.52 20.03
C TYR A 167 9.87 -17.15 21.50
N ASP A 168 10.31 -18.09 22.34
CA ASP A 168 10.67 -17.82 23.72
C ASP A 168 11.90 -16.90 23.85
N GLN A 169 12.89 -17.05 22.97
CA GLN A 169 14.04 -16.14 22.92
C GLN A 169 13.62 -14.73 22.53
N ILE A 170 12.70 -14.60 21.56
CA ILE A 170 12.15 -13.30 21.14
C ILE A 170 11.36 -12.66 22.28
N TRP A 171 10.52 -13.44 22.97
CA TRP A 171 9.76 -12.98 24.14
C TRP A 171 10.69 -12.51 25.26
N MET A 172 11.72 -13.29 25.59
CA MET A 172 12.72 -12.90 26.59
C MET A 172 13.46 -11.64 26.17
N GLY A 173 13.80 -11.49 24.89
CA GLY A 173 14.36 -10.26 24.33
C GLY A 173 13.44 -9.04 24.52
N CYS A 174 12.12 -9.22 24.38
CA CYS A 174 11.14 -8.15 24.64
C CYS A 174 11.13 -7.75 26.12
N LEU A 175 11.12 -8.72 27.02
CA LEU A 175 11.18 -8.47 28.46
C LEU A 175 12.47 -7.76 28.86
N LEU A 176 13.61 -8.22 28.35
CA LEU A 176 14.92 -7.58 28.58
C LEU A 176 14.94 -6.15 28.06
N SER A 177 14.36 -5.90 26.88
CA SER A 177 14.27 -4.56 26.29
C SER A 177 13.36 -3.64 27.11
N LEU A 178 12.25 -4.16 27.62
CA LEU A 178 11.31 -3.42 28.47
C LEU A 178 11.95 -3.02 29.81
N TRP A 179 12.55 -3.98 30.52
CA TRP A 179 13.27 -3.73 31.77
C TRP A 179 14.48 -2.81 31.55
N GLY A 180 15.27 -3.07 30.50
CA GLY A 180 16.41 -2.24 30.14
C GLY A 180 16.00 -0.79 29.84
N SER A 181 14.87 -0.57 29.16
CA SER A 181 14.34 0.77 28.89
C SER A 181 13.87 1.45 30.17
N ALA A 182 13.14 0.75 31.05
CA ALA A 182 12.71 1.31 32.33
C ALA A 182 13.92 1.73 33.18
N ILE A 183 14.90 0.84 33.35
CA ILE A 183 16.13 1.14 34.09
C ILE A 183 16.89 2.29 33.44
N GLY A 184 17.01 2.29 32.11
CA GLY A 184 17.69 3.33 31.33
C GLY A 184 17.09 4.72 31.54
N PHE A 185 15.76 4.86 31.44
CA PHE A 185 15.08 6.13 31.69
C PHE A 185 15.20 6.58 33.15
N GLY A 186 15.11 5.64 34.11
CA GLY A 186 15.31 5.91 35.53
C GLY A 186 16.72 6.44 35.79
N ALA A 187 17.74 5.69 35.39
CA ALA A 187 19.14 6.04 35.56
C ALA A 187 19.49 7.37 34.87
N TRP A 188 19.01 7.59 33.64
CA TRP A 188 19.24 8.83 32.92
C TRP A 188 18.64 10.03 33.66
N ARG A 189 17.43 9.90 34.20
CA ARG A 189 16.78 10.97 34.97
C ARG A 189 17.56 11.33 36.24
N PHE A 190 18.19 10.36 36.90
CA PHE A 190 19.02 10.60 38.08
C PHE A 190 20.38 11.21 37.71
N ALA A 191 21.04 10.69 36.68
CA ALA A 191 22.35 11.15 36.24
C ALA A 191 22.29 12.54 35.57
N ASN A 192 21.21 12.84 34.85
CA ASN A 192 21.03 14.07 34.08
C ASN A 192 19.65 14.68 34.39
N PRO A 193 19.45 15.29 35.57
CA PRO A 193 18.15 15.83 35.95
C PRO A 193 17.76 16.96 34.98
N PRO A 194 16.67 16.81 34.21
CA PRO A 194 16.28 17.80 33.22
C PRO A 194 15.82 19.10 33.89
N LYS A 195 16.35 20.24 33.41
CA LYS A 195 16.03 21.57 33.94
C LYS A 195 14.59 22.01 33.65
N GLN A 196 14.00 21.52 32.56
CA GLN A 196 12.63 21.83 32.16
C GLN A 196 11.64 20.93 32.89
N THR A 197 10.68 21.55 33.59
CA THR A 197 9.65 20.85 34.37
C THR A 197 8.85 19.86 33.54
N ILE A 198 8.49 20.22 32.30
CA ILE A 198 7.70 19.33 31.42
C ILE A 198 8.46 18.06 31.05
N LEU A 199 9.75 18.18 30.74
CA LEU A 199 10.61 17.05 30.39
C LEU A 199 10.80 16.13 31.60
N ARG A 200 10.96 16.71 32.80
CA ARG A 200 11.06 15.96 34.06
C ARG A 200 9.82 15.12 34.33
N HIS A 201 8.62 15.68 34.18
CA HIS A 201 7.37 14.94 34.37
C HIS A 201 7.16 13.89 33.29
N THR A 202 7.49 14.21 32.03
CA THR A 202 7.35 13.28 30.90
C THR A 202 8.22 12.05 31.10
N ILE A 203 9.50 12.22 31.47
CA ILE A 203 10.42 11.10 31.68
C ILE A 203 10.03 10.28 32.91
N LEU A 204 9.53 10.93 33.97
CA LEU A 204 9.02 10.20 35.13
C LEU A 204 7.78 9.37 34.77
N ALA A 205 6.85 9.93 33.98
CA ALA A 205 5.66 9.23 33.52
C ALA A 205 6.03 8.01 32.65
N ILE A 206 6.97 8.18 31.71
CA ILE A 206 7.48 7.07 30.88
C ILE A 206 8.15 6.01 31.75
N PHE A 207 9.01 6.41 32.69
CA PHE A 207 9.66 5.49 33.62
C PHE A 207 8.64 4.67 34.42
N ILE A 208 7.66 5.33 35.04
CA ILE A 208 6.61 4.68 35.82
C ILE A 208 5.80 3.74 34.93
N ALA A 209 5.38 4.19 33.74
CA ALA A 209 4.60 3.36 32.82
C ALA A 209 5.36 2.09 32.40
N LEU A 210 6.62 2.22 31.99
CA LEU A 210 7.45 1.07 31.61
C LEU A 210 7.67 0.12 32.79
N LEU A 211 7.95 0.66 33.98
CA LEU A 211 8.14 -0.14 35.20
C LEU A 211 6.85 -0.86 35.60
N SER A 212 5.69 -0.19 35.53
CA SER A 212 4.39 -0.79 35.83
C SER A 212 4.06 -1.92 34.87
N VAL A 213 4.29 -1.74 33.56
CA VAL A 213 4.09 -2.81 32.58
C VAL A 213 5.07 -3.96 32.81
N ALA A 214 6.35 -3.66 33.08
CA ALA A 214 7.37 -4.67 33.34
C ALA A 214 7.04 -5.51 34.59
N ALA A 215 6.62 -4.84 35.67
CA ALA A 215 6.19 -5.48 36.91
C ALA A 215 4.91 -6.30 36.71
N LEU A 216 3.91 -5.78 35.99
CA LEU A 216 2.68 -6.50 35.68
C LEU A 216 2.99 -7.82 34.96
N VAL A 217 3.81 -7.76 33.90
CA VAL A 217 4.17 -8.94 33.12
C VAL A 217 4.96 -9.93 33.97
N ALA A 218 5.94 -9.46 34.75
CA ALA A 218 6.73 -10.30 35.64
C ALA A 218 5.88 -11.01 36.72
N LEU A 219 4.87 -10.33 37.27
CA LEU A 219 3.96 -10.90 38.28
C LEU A 219 2.89 -11.80 37.68
N SER A 220 2.51 -11.60 36.42
CA SER A 220 1.47 -12.36 35.74
C SER A 220 1.92 -13.68 35.13
N GLY A 221 3.23 -13.94 35.10
CA GLY A 221 3.81 -15.08 34.39
C GLY A 221 3.44 -15.07 32.91
N ASP A 222 3.06 -16.24 32.37
CA ASP A 222 2.75 -16.39 30.95
C ASP A 222 1.31 -15.98 30.57
N LYS A 223 0.50 -15.54 31.54
CA LYS A 223 -0.91 -15.18 31.28
C LYS A 223 -1.07 -14.09 30.21
N TYR A 224 -0.14 -13.14 30.15
CA TYR A 224 -0.12 -12.05 29.16
C TYR A 224 1.05 -12.18 28.17
N ARG A 225 1.60 -13.39 27.99
CA ARG A 225 2.62 -13.64 26.97
C ARG A 225 2.01 -13.40 25.58
N ILE A 226 2.75 -12.70 24.73
CA ILE A 226 2.34 -12.52 23.33
C ILE A 226 2.36 -13.90 22.65
N PRO A 227 1.28 -14.31 21.95
CA PRO A 227 1.25 -15.59 21.26
C PRO A 227 2.28 -15.63 20.13
N ASP A 228 2.72 -16.83 19.73
CA ASP A 228 3.82 -17.01 18.78
C ASP A 228 3.62 -16.28 17.43
N PRO A 229 2.42 -16.27 16.82
CA PRO A 229 2.17 -15.43 15.64
C PRO A 229 2.38 -13.93 15.91
N GLY A 230 2.05 -13.45 17.10
CA GLY A 230 2.31 -12.08 17.52
C GLY A 230 3.81 -11.80 17.69
N LEU A 231 4.57 -12.75 18.23
CA LEU A 231 6.03 -12.64 18.36
C LEU A 231 6.75 -12.61 17.01
N ARG A 232 6.18 -13.25 15.97
CA ARG A 232 6.65 -13.09 14.59
C ARG A 232 6.55 -11.63 14.14
N ILE A 233 5.45 -10.94 14.44
CA ILE A 233 5.29 -9.50 14.10
C ILE A 233 6.31 -8.66 14.88
N VAL A 234 6.48 -8.94 16.18
CA VAL A 234 7.45 -8.25 17.02
C VAL A 234 8.88 -8.41 16.49
N TRP A 235 9.23 -9.58 15.97
CA TRP A 235 10.52 -9.80 15.32
C TRP A 235 10.72 -8.89 14.09
N GLN A 236 9.70 -8.74 13.23
CA GLN A 236 9.78 -7.87 12.06
C GLN A 236 9.93 -6.39 12.44
N LEU A 237 9.19 -5.95 13.46
CA LEU A 237 9.32 -4.62 14.03
C LEU A 237 10.71 -4.39 14.64
N SER A 238 11.27 -5.39 15.34
CA SER A 238 12.59 -5.32 15.96
C SER A 238 13.70 -5.15 14.93
N LYS A 239 13.67 -5.92 13.83
CA LYS A 239 14.62 -5.74 12.71
C LYS A 239 14.55 -4.33 12.14
N SER A 240 13.33 -3.82 11.92
CA SER A 240 13.10 -2.48 11.40
C SER A 240 13.61 -1.39 12.36
N LEU A 241 13.45 -1.59 13.67
CA LEU A 241 13.96 -0.68 14.70
C LEU A 241 15.49 -0.62 14.70
N ILE A 242 16.18 -1.77 14.63
CA ILE A 242 17.64 -1.84 14.59
C ILE A 242 18.20 -1.05 13.40
N VAL A 243 17.65 -1.29 12.21
CA VAL A 243 18.08 -0.58 11.00
C VAL A 243 17.76 0.91 11.09
N SER A 244 16.60 1.28 11.64
CA SER A 244 16.23 2.66 11.88
C SER A 244 17.19 3.36 12.84
N MET A 245 17.69 2.67 13.88
CA MET A 245 18.68 3.23 14.81
C MET A 245 20.03 3.48 14.14
N VAL A 246 20.51 2.53 13.32
CA VAL A 246 21.76 2.69 12.55
C VAL A 246 21.64 3.86 11.57
N MET A 247 20.52 3.92 10.84
CA MET A 247 20.24 5.02 9.91
C MET A 247 20.12 6.36 10.64
N LEU A 248 19.43 6.40 11.79
CA LEU A 248 19.29 7.59 12.60
C LEU A 248 20.66 8.10 13.08
N ALA A 249 21.53 7.21 13.56
CA ALA A 249 22.88 7.59 13.98
C ALA A 249 23.69 8.19 12.82
N GLY A 250 23.63 7.60 11.63
CA GLY A 250 24.29 8.13 10.43
C GLY A 250 23.75 9.52 10.04
N LEU A 251 22.43 9.66 10.02
CA LEU A 251 21.77 10.93 9.68
C LEU A 251 21.95 12.02 10.74
N ILE A 252 22.07 11.67 12.03
CA ILE A 252 22.43 12.62 13.09
C ILE A 252 23.87 13.09 12.91
N LEU A 253 24.80 12.22 12.51
CA LEU A 253 26.17 12.63 12.21
C LEU A 253 26.23 13.62 11.06
N LEU A 254 25.43 13.39 10.01
CA LEU A 254 25.37 14.21 8.78
C LEU A 254 24.62 15.55 8.98
N PHE A 255 23.45 15.51 9.62
CA PHE A 255 22.49 16.62 9.68
C PHE A 255 22.24 17.19 11.10
N GLY A 256 22.93 16.66 12.11
CA GLY A 256 22.77 17.07 13.51
C GLY A 256 21.37 16.80 14.05
N ALA A 257 20.80 17.78 14.77
CA ALA A 257 19.46 17.67 15.36
C ALA A 257 18.34 17.45 14.33
N ARG A 258 18.60 17.71 13.04
CA ARG A 258 17.65 17.51 11.95
C ARG A 258 17.67 16.07 11.39
N GLY A 259 18.58 15.21 11.83
CA GLY A 259 18.72 13.84 11.33
C GLY A 259 17.44 13.01 11.40
N GLY A 260 16.69 13.10 12.51
CA GLY A 260 15.41 12.38 12.66
C GLY A 260 14.33 12.86 11.68
N ASN A 261 14.29 14.16 11.38
CA ASN A 261 13.38 14.71 10.37
C ASN A 261 13.72 14.19 8.96
N VAL A 262 15.02 14.11 8.63
CA VAL A 262 15.48 13.51 7.37
C VAL A 262 15.09 12.04 7.30
N LEU A 263 15.28 11.27 8.38
CA LEU A 263 14.92 9.86 8.44
C LEU A 263 13.44 9.60 8.17
N ILE A 264 12.54 10.34 8.84
CA ILE A 264 11.09 10.15 8.66
C ILE A 264 10.67 10.39 7.22
N HIS A 265 11.18 11.45 6.60
CA HIS A 265 10.81 11.78 5.22
C HIS A 265 11.49 10.86 4.20
N LEU A 266 12.69 10.37 4.49
CA LEU A 266 13.32 9.32 3.71
C LEU A 266 12.45 8.05 3.74
N GLY A 267 11.95 7.67 4.93
CA GLY A 267 11.03 6.54 5.08
C GLY A 267 9.72 6.72 4.30
N ILE A 268 9.08 7.89 4.42
CA ILE A 268 7.87 8.21 3.65
C ILE A 268 8.16 8.18 2.15
N GLY A 269 9.28 8.76 1.70
CA GLY A 269 9.68 8.75 0.30
C GLY A 269 9.93 7.34 -0.23
N LEU A 270 10.53 6.45 0.59
CA LEU A 270 10.73 5.05 0.24
C LEU A 270 9.40 4.28 0.13
N LEU A 271 8.44 4.53 1.04
CA LEU A 271 7.10 3.95 0.95
C LEU A 271 6.37 4.39 -0.32
N MET A 272 6.41 5.69 -0.63
CA MET A 272 5.80 6.25 -1.84
C MET A 272 6.44 5.69 -3.11
N LEU A 273 7.78 5.59 -3.15
CA LEU A 273 8.50 4.99 -4.26
C LEU A 273 8.17 3.51 -4.41
N GLY A 274 8.07 2.78 -3.30
CA GLY A 274 7.68 1.37 -3.29
C GLY A 274 6.30 1.17 -3.91
N GLN A 275 5.31 1.99 -3.55
CA GLN A 275 3.99 1.92 -4.16
C GLN A 275 4.02 2.24 -5.66
N PHE A 276 4.86 3.18 -6.09
CA PHE A 276 4.97 3.52 -7.52
C PHE A 276 5.66 2.42 -8.34
N VAL A 277 6.67 1.76 -7.77
CA VAL A 277 7.45 0.73 -8.46
C VAL A 277 6.74 -0.63 -8.46
N PHE A 278 6.03 -0.96 -7.37
CA PHE A 278 5.47 -2.30 -7.14
C PHE A 278 3.93 -2.33 -7.03
N GLY A 279 3.24 -1.20 -7.14
CA GLY A 279 1.79 -1.13 -6.92
C GLY A 279 0.95 -1.98 -7.88
N ASP A 280 1.47 -2.22 -9.08
CA ASP A 280 0.88 -3.07 -10.13
C ASP A 280 1.10 -4.57 -9.91
N ARG A 281 2.07 -4.95 -9.07
CA ARG A 281 2.41 -6.35 -8.77
C ARG A 281 1.74 -6.87 -7.49
N GLN A 282 0.92 -6.04 -6.84
CA GLN A 282 0.16 -6.43 -5.66
C GLN A 282 -1.06 -7.25 -6.08
N ARG A 283 -1.01 -8.57 -5.87
CA ARG A 283 -2.14 -9.48 -6.08
C ARG A 283 -2.97 -9.61 -4.82
N GLU A 284 -4.28 -9.65 -5.00
CA GLU A 284 -5.24 -9.89 -3.92
C GLU A 284 -5.79 -11.31 -4.06
N GLU A 285 -5.57 -12.14 -3.05
CA GLU A 285 -6.01 -13.53 -3.05
C GLU A 285 -6.91 -13.78 -1.84
N ARG A 286 -7.98 -14.53 -2.05
CA ARG A 286 -8.94 -14.90 -1.03
C ARG A 286 -8.84 -16.38 -0.70
N ILE A 287 -8.96 -16.68 0.59
CA ILE A 287 -9.05 -18.03 1.13
C ILE A 287 -10.36 -18.12 1.90
N SER A 288 -11.15 -19.17 1.64
CA SER A 288 -12.34 -19.50 2.42
C SER A 288 -12.09 -20.84 3.11
N LEU A 289 -12.25 -20.87 4.44
CA LEU A 289 -12.01 -22.04 5.28
C LEU A 289 -13.10 -22.13 6.35
N TYR A 290 -13.58 -23.34 6.61
CA TYR A 290 -14.38 -23.63 7.80
C TYR A 290 -13.47 -24.02 8.99
N GLU A 291 -14.00 -23.93 10.21
CA GLU A 291 -13.25 -24.30 11.41
C GLU A 291 -12.80 -25.76 11.35
N GLY A 292 -11.48 -25.98 11.46
CA GLY A 292 -10.86 -27.31 11.34
C GLY A 292 -10.31 -27.64 9.94
N GLU A 293 -10.62 -26.85 8.91
CA GLU A 293 -10.11 -27.06 7.56
C GLU A 293 -8.69 -26.52 7.36
N ARG A 294 -7.98 -27.11 6.39
CA ARG A 294 -6.68 -26.64 5.91
C ARG A 294 -6.72 -26.60 4.39
N THR A 295 -6.19 -25.52 3.81
CA THR A 295 -6.02 -25.39 2.36
C THR A 295 -4.63 -24.87 2.04
N SER A 296 -4.12 -25.27 0.88
CA SER A 296 -2.91 -24.73 0.27
C SER A 296 -3.23 -23.87 -0.96
N VAL A 297 -4.52 -23.60 -1.21
CA VAL A 297 -4.99 -22.87 -2.38
C VAL A 297 -5.55 -21.52 -1.96
N ALA A 298 -5.11 -20.47 -2.66
CA ALA A 298 -5.67 -19.14 -2.60
C ALA A 298 -6.20 -18.76 -3.99
N VAL A 299 -7.33 -18.06 -4.05
CA VAL A 299 -8.04 -17.77 -5.30
C VAL A 299 -8.06 -16.27 -5.53
N GLN A 300 -7.68 -15.84 -6.74
CA GLN A 300 -7.91 -14.47 -7.20
C GLN A 300 -9.37 -14.36 -7.65
N THR A 301 -10.15 -13.47 -7.03
CA THR A 301 -11.59 -13.35 -7.33
C THR A 301 -11.90 -12.33 -8.43
N ASP A 302 -10.91 -11.54 -8.83
CA ASP A 302 -11.01 -10.47 -9.82
C ASP A 302 -10.63 -10.91 -11.24
N ILE A 303 -10.13 -12.13 -11.41
CA ILE A 303 -9.81 -12.71 -12.71
C ILE A 303 -10.85 -13.76 -13.05
N VAL A 304 -11.46 -13.62 -14.23
CA VAL A 304 -12.40 -14.59 -14.77
C VAL A 304 -11.70 -15.36 -15.88
N GLU A 305 -11.79 -16.69 -15.84
CA GLU A 305 -11.30 -17.55 -16.90
C GLU A 305 -12.41 -18.46 -17.42
N LEU A 306 -12.35 -18.78 -18.71
CA LEU A 306 -13.16 -19.82 -19.33
C LEU A 306 -12.31 -21.09 -19.42
N ALA A 307 -12.57 -22.04 -18.53
CA ALA A 307 -11.89 -23.33 -18.51
C ALA A 307 -12.74 -24.43 -19.17
N VAL A 308 -12.17 -25.09 -20.18
CA VAL A 308 -12.70 -26.33 -20.78
C VAL A 308 -11.98 -27.51 -20.14
N ILE A 309 -12.73 -28.34 -19.42
CA ILE A 309 -12.19 -29.50 -18.70
C ILE A 309 -12.66 -30.78 -19.39
N ASP A 310 -11.74 -31.53 -19.97
CA ASP A 310 -11.97 -32.89 -20.46
C ASP A 310 -11.62 -33.90 -19.37
N THR A 311 -12.66 -34.55 -18.84
CA THR A 311 -12.58 -35.57 -17.78
C THR A 311 -12.57 -37.00 -18.33
N SER A 312 -12.47 -37.19 -19.65
CA SER A 312 -12.46 -38.51 -20.30
C SER A 312 -11.25 -39.39 -19.95
N PRO A 313 -10.03 -38.85 -19.79
CA PRO A 313 -8.88 -39.65 -19.36
C PRO A 313 -9.02 -40.09 -17.90
N ALA A 314 -8.74 -41.37 -17.62
CA ALA A 314 -8.93 -41.96 -16.30
C ALA A 314 -7.88 -41.52 -15.25
N ASP A 315 -6.75 -40.99 -15.70
CA ASP A 315 -5.60 -40.63 -14.86
C ASP A 315 -5.52 -39.13 -14.54
N LYS A 316 -6.02 -38.26 -15.43
CA LYS A 316 -5.96 -36.80 -15.25
C LYS A 316 -7.00 -36.06 -16.10
N ASN A 317 -7.49 -34.95 -15.56
CA ASN A 317 -8.28 -34.01 -16.34
C ASN A 317 -7.35 -33.20 -17.26
N ARG A 318 -7.74 -33.05 -18.52
CA ARG A 318 -7.10 -32.10 -19.43
C ARG A 318 -7.86 -30.78 -19.35
N VAL A 319 -7.15 -29.69 -19.07
CA VAL A 319 -7.74 -28.36 -18.91
C VAL A 319 -7.14 -27.42 -19.95
N VAL A 320 -8.01 -26.73 -20.70
CA VAL A 320 -7.65 -25.62 -21.57
C VAL A 320 -8.37 -24.39 -21.04
N ALA A 321 -7.62 -23.40 -20.55
CA ALA A 321 -8.17 -22.19 -19.96
C ALA A 321 -7.89 -20.97 -20.85
N PHE A 322 -8.91 -20.15 -21.06
CA PHE A 322 -8.81 -18.85 -21.73
C PHE A 322 -9.01 -17.75 -20.69
N ASP A 323 -8.00 -16.90 -20.54
CA ASP A 323 -8.00 -15.79 -19.59
C ASP A 323 -8.88 -14.60 -20.07
N ASP A 324 -9.32 -13.74 -19.15
CA ASP A 324 -10.21 -12.60 -19.42
C ASP A 324 -9.73 -11.70 -20.59
N PRO A 325 -8.42 -11.34 -20.71
CA PRO A 325 -7.96 -10.53 -21.84
C PRO A 325 -8.14 -11.22 -23.20
N LEU A 326 -8.04 -12.56 -23.26
CA LEU A 326 -8.25 -13.33 -24.47
C LEU A 326 -9.74 -13.37 -24.82
N ILE A 327 -10.60 -13.58 -23.83
CA ILE A 327 -12.07 -13.55 -23.94
C ILE A 327 -12.52 -12.18 -24.50
N LEU A 328 -12.10 -11.09 -23.88
CA LEU A 328 -12.46 -9.73 -24.31
C LEU A 328 -11.87 -9.36 -25.68
N SER A 329 -10.67 -9.84 -26.00
CA SER A 329 -10.06 -9.66 -27.32
C SER A 329 -10.81 -10.43 -28.41
N ALA A 330 -11.20 -11.68 -28.13
CA ALA A 330 -11.98 -12.53 -29.01
C ALA A 330 -13.34 -11.88 -29.33
N LEU A 331 -14.05 -11.40 -28.32
CA LEU A 331 -15.32 -10.68 -28.48
C LEU A 331 -15.18 -9.42 -29.34
N ARG A 332 -14.20 -8.56 -29.04
CA ARG A 332 -13.97 -7.29 -29.76
C ARG A 332 -13.63 -7.51 -31.24
N ASN A 333 -12.82 -8.53 -31.52
CA ASN A 333 -12.36 -8.85 -32.86
C ASN A 333 -13.28 -9.83 -33.59
N LYS A 334 -14.34 -10.33 -32.94
CA LYS A 334 -15.24 -11.39 -33.42
C LYS A 334 -14.48 -12.64 -33.88
N LYS A 335 -13.36 -12.94 -33.21
CA LYS A 335 -12.55 -14.13 -33.49
C LYS A 335 -12.94 -15.24 -32.51
N PRO A 336 -13.00 -16.49 -32.96
CA PRO A 336 -13.18 -17.62 -32.05
C PRO A 336 -11.94 -17.78 -31.15
N LEU A 337 -12.17 -18.26 -29.94
CA LEU A 337 -11.16 -18.87 -29.08
C LEU A 337 -10.90 -20.29 -29.62
N SER A 338 -9.66 -20.54 -30.00
CA SER A 338 -9.23 -21.80 -30.59
C SER A 338 -7.92 -22.24 -29.95
N ASP A 339 -7.79 -23.53 -29.66
CA ASP A 339 -6.54 -24.16 -29.26
C ASP A 339 -6.44 -25.51 -29.98
N GLU A 340 -5.24 -25.90 -30.39
CA GLU A 340 -5.00 -27.21 -31.04
C GLU A 340 -5.45 -28.38 -30.15
N ALA A 341 -5.52 -28.15 -28.84
CA ALA A 341 -5.99 -29.10 -27.87
C ALA A 341 -7.50 -29.38 -27.92
N LEU A 342 -8.29 -28.46 -28.49
CA LEU A 342 -9.74 -28.53 -28.51
C LEU A 342 -10.24 -29.06 -29.86
N PRO A 343 -11.20 -30.00 -29.88
CA PRO A 343 -11.81 -30.48 -31.11
C PRO A 343 -12.85 -29.51 -31.70
N PHE A 344 -13.01 -28.32 -31.10
CA PHE A 344 -13.97 -27.30 -31.48
C PHE A 344 -13.42 -25.90 -31.20
N GLU A 345 -14.08 -24.90 -31.78
CA GLU A 345 -13.81 -23.48 -31.54
C GLU A 345 -14.94 -22.87 -30.69
N ILE A 346 -14.59 -21.92 -29.82
CA ILE A 346 -15.56 -21.23 -28.96
C ILE A 346 -15.73 -19.80 -29.46
N ARG A 347 -16.94 -19.43 -29.86
CA ARG A 347 -17.27 -18.04 -30.19
C ARG A 347 -18.03 -17.40 -29.05
N ILE A 348 -17.58 -16.22 -28.63
CA ILE A 348 -18.28 -15.41 -27.64
C ILE A 348 -19.23 -14.47 -28.37
N GLU A 349 -20.53 -14.74 -28.28
CA GLU A 349 -21.58 -13.91 -28.89
C GLU A 349 -21.89 -12.68 -28.03
N LYS A 350 -21.98 -12.87 -26.70
CA LYS A 350 -22.29 -11.83 -25.73
C LYS A 350 -21.54 -12.10 -24.43
N TRP A 351 -20.95 -11.06 -23.86
CA TRP A 351 -20.31 -11.10 -22.55
C TRP A 351 -21.09 -10.19 -21.60
N MET A 352 -21.44 -10.70 -20.42
CA MET A 352 -22.09 -9.94 -19.35
C MET A 352 -21.21 -10.07 -18.12
N SER A 353 -20.68 -8.97 -17.59
CA SER A 353 -19.84 -9.00 -16.39
C SER A 353 -20.60 -9.51 -15.18
N ASN A 354 -21.85 -9.10 -15.03
CA ASN A 354 -22.83 -9.71 -14.14
C ASN A 354 -24.12 -9.92 -14.93
N SER A 355 -24.91 -10.91 -14.52
CA SER A 355 -26.20 -11.19 -15.13
C SER A 355 -27.22 -11.56 -14.06
N ASP A 356 -28.45 -11.12 -14.27
CA ASP A 356 -29.60 -11.54 -13.46
C ASP A 356 -30.53 -12.42 -14.28
N MET A 357 -31.27 -13.28 -13.58
CA MET A 357 -32.24 -14.19 -14.18
C MET A 357 -33.62 -13.55 -14.18
N VAL A 358 -34.17 -13.34 -15.37
CA VAL A 358 -35.54 -12.84 -15.57
C VAL A 358 -36.39 -13.88 -16.29
N THR A 359 -37.70 -13.80 -16.09
CA THR A 359 -38.62 -14.67 -16.81
C THR A 359 -38.72 -14.20 -18.26
N ARG A 360 -38.74 -15.13 -19.23
CA ARG A 360 -38.86 -14.78 -20.67
C ARG A 360 -40.12 -13.98 -21.01
N ARG A 361 -41.17 -14.07 -20.17
CA ARG A 361 -42.38 -13.25 -20.29
C ARG A 361 -42.16 -11.77 -19.96
N GLU A 362 -41.23 -11.48 -19.06
CA GLU A 362 -41.00 -10.13 -18.54
C GLU A 362 -40.13 -9.30 -19.48
N ASN A 363 -39.25 -9.95 -20.26
CA ASN A 363 -38.37 -9.27 -21.21
C ASN A 363 -38.32 -9.98 -22.56
N ALA A 364 -39.02 -9.40 -23.56
CA ALA A 364 -39.11 -9.95 -24.90
C ALA A 364 -37.78 -9.97 -25.66
N GLN A 365 -36.86 -9.04 -25.36
CA GLN A 365 -35.54 -9.03 -25.98
C GLN A 365 -34.65 -10.12 -25.37
N ALA A 366 -34.63 -10.24 -24.05
CA ALA A 366 -33.89 -11.31 -23.37
C ALA A 366 -34.40 -12.70 -23.77
N ALA A 367 -35.72 -12.84 -24.00
CA ALA A 367 -36.31 -14.07 -24.50
C ALA A 367 -35.81 -14.48 -25.91
N LYS A 368 -35.61 -13.50 -26.80
CA LYS A 368 -35.00 -13.73 -28.12
C LYS A 368 -33.53 -14.10 -28.01
N ASP A 369 -32.78 -13.38 -27.17
CA ASP A 369 -31.36 -13.65 -26.94
C ASP A 369 -31.14 -15.07 -26.35
N ALA A 370 -32.11 -15.58 -25.57
CA ALA A 370 -32.10 -16.93 -24.99
C ALA A 370 -32.66 -18.03 -25.91
N GLU A 371 -33.11 -17.68 -27.13
CA GLU A 371 -33.65 -18.65 -28.08
C GLU A 371 -32.52 -19.51 -28.67
N GLY A 372 -32.60 -20.83 -28.48
CA GLY A 372 -31.54 -21.76 -28.89
C GLY A 372 -30.37 -21.90 -27.89
N ALA A 373 -30.39 -21.16 -26.77
CA ALA A 373 -29.41 -21.33 -25.71
C ALA A 373 -29.60 -22.68 -25.00
N LEU A 374 -28.54 -23.49 -24.96
CA LEU A 374 -28.49 -24.75 -24.21
C LEU A 374 -28.04 -24.48 -22.76
N GLY A 375 -28.64 -25.16 -21.79
CA GLY A 375 -28.27 -25.06 -20.37
C GLY A 375 -29.04 -24.02 -19.54
N LEU A 376 -29.87 -23.18 -20.18
CA LEU A 376 -30.82 -22.31 -19.48
C LEU A 376 -32.19 -23.00 -19.34
N PRO A 377 -32.89 -22.87 -18.20
CA PRO A 377 -34.29 -23.26 -18.10
C PRO A 377 -35.14 -22.57 -19.18
N PRO A 378 -36.14 -23.26 -19.75
CA PRO A 378 -36.92 -22.74 -20.88
C PRO A 378 -37.74 -21.49 -20.55
N GLU A 379 -37.97 -21.22 -19.26
CA GLU A 379 -38.72 -20.07 -18.77
C GLU A 379 -37.84 -18.85 -18.47
N VAL A 380 -36.52 -19.01 -18.45
CA VAL A 380 -35.56 -18.00 -17.97
C VAL A 380 -34.76 -17.41 -19.13
N ALA A 381 -34.46 -16.12 -19.03
CA ALA A 381 -33.48 -15.42 -19.84
C ALA A 381 -32.53 -14.63 -18.95
N LEU A 382 -31.35 -14.30 -19.48
CA LEU A 382 -30.36 -13.50 -18.79
C LEU A 382 -30.42 -12.06 -19.27
N VAL A 383 -30.38 -11.13 -18.33
CA VAL A 383 -30.17 -9.71 -18.58
C VAL A 383 -28.88 -9.27 -17.93
N GLU A 384 -28.17 -8.34 -18.57
CA GLU A 384 -26.96 -7.78 -18.01
C GLU A 384 -27.32 -6.99 -16.73
N ALA A 385 -26.61 -7.29 -15.66
CA ALA A 385 -26.76 -6.61 -14.39
C ALA A 385 -25.57 -5.68 -14.16
N GLY A 386 -25.81 -4.53 -13.52
CA GLY A 386 -24.74 -3.67 -13.04
C GLY A 386 -23.91 -4.38 -11.97
N LYS A 387 -22.75 -3.80 -11.63
CA LYS A 387 -22.06 -4.23 -10.42
C LYS A 387 -22.90 -3.81 -9.21
N SER A 388 -23.01 -4.70 -8.23
CA SER A 388 -23.57 -4.37 -6.92
C SER A 388 -22.54 -4.74 -5.85
N GLY A 389 -22.11 -3.74 -5.09
CA GLY A 389 -21.32 -3.90 -3.88
C GLY A 389 -22.18 -3.63 -2.65
N GLY A 390 -21.64 -3.84 -1.45
CA GLY A 390 -22.33 -3.51 -0.19
C GLY A 390 -23.34 -4.55 0.28
N ALA A 391 -22.84 -5.69 0.75
CA ALA A 391 -23.55 -6.54 1.73
C ALA A 391 -22.60 -6.90 2.87
#